data_AF-A0A9N8GZY3-F1
#
_entry.id   AF-A0A9N8GZY3-F1
#
_cell.length_a   1.000
_cell.length_b   1.000
_cell.length_c   1.000
_cell.angle_alpha   90.00
_cell.angle_beta   90.00
_cell.angle_gamma   90.00
#
_symmetry.space_group_name_H-M   'P 1'
#
loop_
_entity.id
_entity.type
_entity.pdbx_description
1 polymer ?
#
loop_
_entity_poly.entity_id
_entity_poly.type
_entity_poly.pdbx_seq_one_letter_code
_entity_poly.pdbx_strand_id
1 'polypeptide(L)' 'MNIGDLDPMVQCEILRLAHDYAAKQRDEIKRSGKQPKNEKEWYGDRVEEAAASLVSLYK' A
#
# COMPACT_ATOMS: atom_id res chain seq x y z
N MET A 1 -8.95 13.28 -7.16
CA MET A 1 -9.87 12.34 -6.55
C MET A 1 -9.18 11.76 -5.33
N ASN A 2 -9.83 11.80 -4.18
CA ASN A 2 -9.40 11.17 -2.95
C ASN A 2 -10.01 9.76 -2.85
N ILE A 3 -9.43 8.88 -2.04
CA ILE A 3 -10.00 7.53 -1.85
C ILE A 3 -11.44 7.59 -1.34
N GLY A 4 -11.75 8.56 -0.45
CA GLY A 4 -13.10 8.74 0.09
C GLY A 4 -14.15 9.17 -0.94
N ASP A 5 -13.73 9.60 -2.14
CA ASP A 5 -14.64 9.98 -3.23
C ASP A 5 -15.10 8.75 -4.04
N LEU A 6 -14.50 7.58 -3.82
CA LEU A 6 -14.79 6.34 -4.57
C LEU A 6 -15.93 5.55 -3.92
N ASP A 7 -16.56 4.66 -4.70
CA ASP A 7 -17.52 3.71 -4.15
C ASP A 7 -16.86 2.83 -3.04
N PRO A 8 -17.54 2.54 -1.92
CA PRO A 8 -16.96 1.76 -0.82
C PRO A 8 -16.34 0.42 -1.24
N MET A 9 -16.89 -0.27 -2.25
CA MET A 9 -16.30 -1.51 -2.77
C MET A 9 -14.94 -1.24 -3.42
N VAL A 10 -14.83 -0.14 -4.17
CA VAL A 10 -13.58 0.30 -4.79
C VAL A 10 -12.58 0.73 -3.74
N GLN A 11 -13.02 1.44 -2.68
CA GLN A 11 -12.17 1.80 -1.54
C GLN A 11 -11.57 0.55 -0.88
N CYS A 12 -12.40 -0.45 -0.57
CA CYS A 12 -11.95 -1.71 0.02
C CYS A 12 -10.95 -2.43 -0.88
N GLU A 13 -11.20 -2.48 -2.18
CA GLU A 13 -10.30 -3.14 -3.13
C GLU A 13 -8.95 -2.42 -3.26
N ILE A 14 -8.95 -1.08 -3.28
CA ILE A 14 -7.71 -0.29 -3.28
C ILE A 14 -6.88 -0.58 -2.03
N LEU A 15 -7.51 -0.59 -0.85
CA LEU A 15 -6.82 -0.87 0.42
C LEU A 15 -6.28 -2.30 0.45
N ARG A 16 -7.05 -3.27 -0.07
CA ARG A 16 -6.61 -4.67 -0.19
C ARG A 16 -5.38 -4.79 -1.09
N LEU A 17 -5.41 -4.17 -2.27
CA LEU A 17 -4.29 -4.20 -3.22
C LEU A 17 -3.05 -3.47 -2.66
N ALA A 18 -3.24 -2.35 -1.97
CA ALA A 18 -2.15 -1.62 -1.32
C ALA A 18 -1.50 -2.45 -0.20
N HIS A 19 -2.30 -3.17 0.59
CA HIS A 19 -1.82 -4.13 1.58
C HIS A 19 -1.00 -5.26 0.94
N ASP A 20 -1.54 -5.90 -0.11
CA ASP A 20 -0.88 -6.99 -0.82
C ASP A 20 0.47 -6.53 -1.42
N TYR A 21 0.54 -5.31 -1.93
CA TYR A 21 1.76 -4.71 -2.43
C TYR A 21 2.81 -4.52 -1.32
N ALA A 22 2.42 -3.91 -0.20
CA ALA A 22 3.31 -3.70 0.94
C ALA A 22 3.83 -5.02 1.53
N ALA A 23 2.98 -6.05 1.57
CA ALA A 23 3.36 -7.39 2.00
C ALA A 23 4.41 -8.02 1.08
N LYS A 24 4.25 -7.93 -0.25
CA LYS A 24 5.24 -8.42 -1.22
C LYS A 24 6.58 -7.69 -1.10
N GLN A 25 6.55 -6.36 -0.97
CA GLN A 25 7.75 -5.54 -0.75
C GLN A 25 8.49 -5.97 0.52
N ARG A 26 7.76 -6.27 1.59
CA ARG A 26 8.33 -6.76 2.85
C ARG A 26 9.05 -8.10 2.66
N ASP A 27 8.43 -9.02 1.92
CA ASP A 27 9.03 -10.32 1.62
C ASP A 27 10.31 -10.18 0.78
N GLU A 28 10.35 -9.25 -0.17
CA GLU A 28 11.55 -8.93 -0.96
C GLU A 28 12.67 -8.35 -0.09
N ILE A 29 12.36 -7.41 0.80
CA ILE A 29 13.31 -6.84 1.76
C ILE A 29 13.89 -7.94 2.65
N LYS A 30 13.04 -8.82 3.18
CA LYS A 30 13.46 -9.94 4.01
C LYS A 30 14.38 -10.90 3.24
N ARG A 31 14.09 -11.19 1.97
CA ARG A 31 14.96 -12.00 1.09
C ARG A 31 16.31 -11.32 0.85
N SER A 32 16.36 -9.99 0.83
CA SER A 32 17.61 -9.23 0.70
C SER A 32 18.44 -9.14 1.99
N GLY A 33 17.97 -9.75 3.09
CA GLY A 33 18.64 -9.70 4.39
C GLY A 33 18.56 -8.33 5.08
N LYS A 34 17.69 -7.44 4.60
CA LYS A 34 17.47 -6.11 5.17
C LYS A 34 16.24 -6.13 6.07
N GLN A 35 16.18 -5.19 7.00
CA GLN A 35 14.99 -4.93 7.80
C GLN A 35 14.81 -3.41 7.95
N PRO A 36 13.59 -2.88 7.83
CA PRO A 36 13.30 -1.50 8.16
C PRO A 36 13.65 -1.19 9.62
N LYS A 37 14.13 0.02 9.90
CA LYS A 37 14.41 0.47 11.28
C LYS A 37 13.13 0.51 12.13
N ASN A 38 12.01 0.88 11.52
CA ASN A 38 10.68 0.88 12.11
C ASN A 38 9.71 0.17 11.15
N GLU A 39 9.37 -1.07 11.46
CA GLU A 39 8.52 -1.91 10.62
C GLU A 39 7.12 -1.33 10.43
N LYS A 40 6.52 -0.81 11.51
CA LYS A 40 5.14 -0.32 11.48
C LYS A 40 5.00 0.92 10.60
N GLU A 41 5.91 1.88 10.79
CA GLU A 41 5.95 3.11 10.02
C GLU A 41 6.26 2.82 8.55
N TRP A 42 7.32 2.04 8.28
CA TRP A 42 7.67 1.65 6.93
C TRP A 42 6.51 0.95 6.20
N TYR A 43 5.82 0.02 6.87
CA TYR A 43 4.70 -0.69 6.29
C TYR A 43 3.52 0.26 5.99
N GLY A 44 3.22 1.18 6.92
CA GLY A 44 2.21 2.22 6.72
C GLY A 44 2.51 3.08 5.50
N ASP A 45 3.75 3.56 5.37
CA ASP A 45 4.19 4.38 4.24
C ASP A 45 4.05 3.64 2.90
N ARG A 46 4.39 2.34 2.86
CA ARG A 46 4.23 1.52 1.64
C ARG A 46 2.75 1.37 1.24
N VAL A 47 1.86 1.17 2.21
CA VAL A 47 0.42 1.07 1.96
C VAL A 47 -0.13 2.41 1.46
N GLU A 48 0.25 3.53 2.09
CA GLU A 48 -0.18 4.86 1.69
C GLU A 48 0.29 5.22 0.27
N GLU A 49 1.56 4.97 -0.04
CA GLU A 49 2.13 5.18 -1.38
C GLU A 49 1.41 4.36 -2.46
N ALA A 50 1.13 3.09 -2.16
CA ALA A 50 0.42 2.20 -3.08
C ALA A 50 -1.04 2.63 -3.27
N ALA A 51 -1.73 2.98 -2.18
CA ALA A 51 -3.11 3.47 -2.25
C ALA A 51 -3.21 4.77 -3.06
N ALA A 52 -2.31 5.73 -2.83
CA ALA A 52 -2.25 6.97 -3.59
C ALA A 52 -2.01 6.71 -5.10
N SER A 53 -1.11 5.78 -5.42
CA SER A 53 -0.84 5.36 -6.80
C SER A 53 -2.08 4.75 -7.46
N LEU A 54 -2.80 3.87 -6.78
CA LEU A 54 -4.03 3.25 -7.29
C LEU A 54 -5.16 4.27 -7.48
N VAL A 55 -5.35 5.18 -6.53
CA VAL A 55 -6.35 6.27 -6.65
C VAL A 55 -6.02 7.17 -7.84
N SER A 56 -4.75 7.38 -8.15
CA SER A 56 -4.33 8.21 -9.29
C SER A 56 -4.74 7.66 -10.65
N LEU A 57 -5.09 6.37 -10.75
CA LEU A 57 -5.56 5.73 -11.98
C LEU A 57 -7.01 6.10 -12.34
N TYR A 58 -7.77 6.64 -11.39
CA TYR A 58 -9.15 7.10 -11.59
C TYR A 58 -9.24 8.57 -12.02
N LYS A 59 -8.15 9.13 -12.57
CA LYS A 59 -8.08 10.50 -13.10
C LYS A 59 -8.56 10.59 -14.55
#